data_AF-A0A356VVU3-F1
#
_entry.id   AF-A0A356VVU3-F1
#
_cell.length_a   1.000
_cell.length_b   1.000
_cell.length_c   1.000
_cell.angle_alpha   90.00
_cell.angle_beta   90.00
_cell.angle_gamma   90.00
#
_symmetry.space_group_name_H-M   'P 1'
#
loop_
_entity.id
_entity.type
_entity.pdbx_description
1 polymer ?
#
loop_
_entity_poly.entity_id
_entity_poly.type
_entity_poly.pdbx_seq_one_letter_code
_entity_poly.pdbx_strand_id
1 'polypeptide(L)'
;MKKTVNFIEALAIVVGMIIGSGSFLKPGIVLKDAGTPSLSLLAWAAGGVITLASALSIAEITSAIPKSGGLYTYLEELYGKPAGFLLGWVQTVVSYPASVAAQAIAFATYSG
;
A
#
# COMPACT_ATOMS: atom_id res chain seq x y z
N MET A 1 17.34 1.82 -21.20
CA MET A 1 15.92 2.20 -20.96
C MET A 1 15.83 3.71 -20.92
N LYS A 2 14.94 4.32 -21.73
CA LYS A 2 14.76 5.78 -21.77
C LYS A 2 14.02 6.18 -20.49
N LYS A 3 14.58 7.06 -19.64
CA LYS A 3 13.88 7.57 -18.45
C LYS A 3 12.75 8.48 -18.93
N THR A 4 11.53 7.93 -19.04
CA THR A 4 10.33 8.65 -19.46
C THR A 4 9.61 9.33 -18.30
N VAL A 5 10.12 9.21 -17.08
CA VAL A 5 9.54 9.80 -15.87
C VAL A 5 10.64 10.55 -15.13
N ASN A 6 10.41 11.84 -14.87
CA ASN A 6 11.26 12.67 -14.03
C ASN A 6 10.91 12.50 -12.54
N PHE A 7 11.74 13.03 -11.64
CA PHE A 7 11.54 12.84 -10.20
C PHE A 7 10.19 13.40 -9.70
N ILE A 8 9.79 14.57 -10.18
CA ILE A 8 8.55 15.22 -9.76
C ILE A 8 7.33 14.45 -10.28
N GLU A 9 7.38 13.96 -11.51
CA GLU A 9 6.35 13.09 -12.08
C GLU A 9 6.21 11.80 -11.28
N ALA A 10 7.32 11.14 -10.96
CA ALA A 10 7.30 9.93 -10.14
C ALA A 10 6.72 10.19 -8.75
N LEU A 11 7.14 11.28 -8.09
CA LEU A 11 6.63 11.67 -6.78
C LEU A 11 5.12 11.96 -6.83
N ALA A 12 4.66 12.72 -7.82
CA ALA A 12 3.25 13.06 -7.98
C ALA A 12 2.38 11.82 -8.21
N ILE A 13 2.86 10.86 -9.02
CA ILE A 13 2.17 9.59 -9.24
C ILE A 13 2.04 8.81 -7.92
N VAL A 14 3.13 8.69 -7.15
CA VAL A 14 3.12 7.96 -5.88
C VAL A 14 2.19 8.61 -4.86
N VAL A 15 2.23 9.94 -4.72
CA VAL A 15 1.33 10.69 -3.83
C VAL A 15 -0.13 10.48 -4.24
N GLY A 16 -0.44 10.56 -5.53
CA GLY A 16 -1.78 10.32 -6.05
C GLY A 16 -2.29 8.89 -5.86
N MET A 17 -1.40 7.89 -5.88
CA MET A 17 -1.75 6.50 -5.59
C MET A 17 -2.02 6.24 -4.11
N ILE A 18 -1.32 6.94 -3.21
CA ILE A 18 -1.46 6.76 -1.75
C ILE A 18 -2.70 7.48 -1.21
N ILE A 19 -2.99 8.69 -1.71
CA ILE A 19 -4.16 9.46 -1.28
C ILE A 19 -5.41 8.89 -1.96
N GLY A 20 -6.08 7.97 -1.28
CA GLY A 20 -7.32 7.34 -1.75
C GLY A 20 -8.51 7.51 -0.80
N SER A 21 -9.63 6.85 -1.11
CA SER A 21 -10.90 6.91 -0.34
C SER A 21 -10.77 6.47 1.12
N GLY A 22 -9.72 5.72 1.46
CA GLY A 22 -9.43 5.27 2.83
C GLY A 22 -9.18 6.41 3.83
N SER A 23 -8.75 7.59 3.38
CA SER A 23 -8.55 8.76 4.27
C SER A 23 -9.86 9.30 4.85
N PHE A 24 -11.00 9.07 4.19
CA PHE A 24 -12.32 9.51 4.66
C PHE A 24 -12.97 8.53 5.64
N LEU A 25 -12.70 7.23 5.47
CA LEU A 25 -13.30 6.17 6.28
C LEU A 25 -12.57 5.94 7.61
N LYS A 26 -11.24 5.99 7.57
CA LYS A 26 -10.39 5.56 8.69
C LYS A 26 -10.38 6.50 9.91
N PRO A 27 -10.51 7.84 9.80
CA PRO A 27 -10.43 8.72 10.97
C PRO A 27 -11.48 8.39 12.05
N GLY A 28 -12.72 8.11 11.64
CA GLY A 28 -13.79 7.75 12.58
C GLY A 28 -13.55 6.42 13.27
N ILE A 29 -13.02 5.43 12.54
CA ILE A 29 -12.68 4.10 13.09
C ILE A 29 -11.51 4.22 14.05
N VAL A 30 -10.43 4.90 13.65
CA VAL A 30 -9.24 5.10 14.50
C VAL A 30 -9.60 5.86 15.77
N LEU A 31 -10.45 6.89 15.68
CA LEU A 31 -10.89 7.62 16.87
C LEU A 31 -11.75 6.76 17.80
N LYS A 32 -12.65 5.97 17.24
CA LYS A 32 -13.49 5.05 18.00
C LYS A 32 -12.65 4.00 18.74
N ASP A 33 -11.65 3.44 18.08
CA ASP A 33 -10.83 2.36 18.63
C ASP A 33 -9.73 2.88 19.58
N ALA A 34 -9.16 4.06 19.30
CA ALA A 34 -8.16 4.71 20.15
C ALA A 34 -8.79 5.43 21.37
N GLY A 35 -10.10 5.71 21.34
CA GLY A 35 -10.87 6.30 22.43
C GLY A 35 -10.67 7.80 22.65
N THR A 36 -9.48 8.35 22.38
CA THR A 36 -9.21 9.79 22.51
C THR A 36 -8.55 10.38 21.25
N PRO A 37 -8.75 11.69 20.98
CA PRO A 37 -8.10 12.35 19.84
C PRO A 37 -6.56 12.31 19.89
N SER A 38 -5.98 12.42 21.09
CA SER A 38 -4.51 12.37 21.26
C SER A 38 -3.94 10.99 20.94
N LEU A 39 -4.58 9.91 21.43
CA LEU A 39 -4.19 8.54 21.08
C LEU A 39 -4.37 8.25 19.59
N SER A 40 -5.41 8.82 18.98
CA SER A 40 -5.66 8.70 17.53
C SER A 40 -4.53 9.32 16.71
N LEU A 41 -4.08 10.53 17.08
CA LEU A 41 -2.97 11.21 16.40
C LEU A 41 -1.65 10.44 16.58
N LEU A 42 -1.40 9.87 17.76
CA LEU A 42 -0.25 9.01 18.00
C LEU A 42 -0.30 7.73 17.15
N ALA A 43 -1.47 7.11 17.01
CA ALA A 43 -1.65 5.94 16.15
C ALA A 43 -1.36 6.26 14.67
N TRP A 44 -1.80 7.43 14.19
CA TRP A 44 -1.46 7.92 12.85
C TRP A 44 0.04 8.16 12.67
N ALA A 45 0.69 8.81 13.63
CA ALA A 45 2.14 9.03 13.60
C ALA A 45 2.91 7.70 13.58
N ALA A 46 2.53 6.74 14.44
CA ALA A 46 3.13 5.41 14.47
C ALA A 46 2.94 4.65 13.15
N GLY A 47 1.73 4.69 12.58
CA GLY A 47 1.45 4.10 11.27
C GLY A 47 2.29 4.74 10.15
N GLY A 48 2.50 6.05 10.20
CA GLY A 48 3.39 6.77 9.29
C GLY A 48 4.84 6.29 9.37
N VAL A 49 5.38 6.14 10.58
CA VAL A 49 6.75 5.64 10.79
C VAL A 49 6.92 4.21 10.26
N ILE A 50 5.97 3.32 10.57
CA ILE A 50 5.99 1.93 10.08
C ILE A 50 5.94 1.89 8.55
N THR A 51 5.10 2.74 7.94
CA THR A 51 4.97 2.83 6.48
C THR A 51 6.26 3.34 5.84
N LEU A 52 6.90 4.35 6.42
CA LEU A 52 8.18 4.88 5.94
C LEU A 52 9.28 3.82 6.01
N ALA A 53 9.40 3.12 7.13
CA ALA A 53 10.37 2.03 7.28
C ALA A 53 10.15 0.94 6.22
N SER A 54 8.89 0.53 6.01
CA SER A 54 8.53 -0.47 4.99
C SER A 54 8.88 0.00 3.57
N ALA A 55 8.60 1.27 3.26
CA ALA A 55 8.91 1.87 1.95
C ALA A 55 10.43 1.90 1.68
N LEU A 56 11.23 2.24 2.69
CA LEU A 56 12.70 2.24 2.58
C LEU A 56 13.26 0.82 2.38
N SER A 57 12.74 -0.17 3.12
CA SER A 57 13.15 -1.58 2.94
C SER A 57 12.82 -2.08 1.52
N ILE A 58 11.63 -1.74 1.00
CA ILE A 58 11.26 -2.10 -0.37
C ILE A 58 12.10 -1.33 -1.40
N ALA A 59 12.42 -0.06 -1.14
CA ALA A 59 13.31 0.73 -2.00
C ALA A 59 14.69 0.09 -2.15
N GLU A 60 15.25 -0.44 -1.06
CA GLU A 60 16.52 -1.16 -1.09
C GLU A 60 16.43 -2.41 -1.98
N ILE A 61 15.40 -3.25 -1.79
CA ILE A 61 15.18 -4.47 -2.58
C ILE A 61 14.98 -4.15 -4.07
N THR A 62 14.12 -3.17 -4.38
CA THR A 62 13.83 -2.78 -5.78
C THR A 62 15.06 -2.21 -6.48
N SER A 63 15.96 -1.55 -5.73
CA SER A 63 17.23 -1.05 -6.28
C SER A 63 18.24 -2.17 -6.53
N ALA A 64 18.22 -3.21 -5.70
CA ALA A 64 19.13 -4.36 -5.80
C ALA A 64 18.71 -5.34 -6.91
N ILE A 65 17.40 -5.47 -7.17
CA ILE A 65 16.85 -6.40 -8.17
C ILE A 65 16.19 -5.59 -9.31
N PRO A 66 16.95 -5.20 -10.37
CA PRO A 66 16.43 -4.39 -11.48
C PRO A 66 15.64 -5.24 -12.50
N LYS A 67 14.76 -6.13 -12.03
CA LYS A 67 13.88 -6.95 -12.86
C LYS A 67 12.45 -6.40 -12.81
N SER A 68 11.76 -6.47 -13.94
CA SER A 68 10.34 -6.13 -14.03
C SER A 68 9.47 -7.23 -13.41
N GLY A 69 8.32 -6.85 -12.85
CA GLY A 69 7.32 -7.75 -12.25
C GLY A 69 7.04 -7.52 -10.76
N GLY A 70 7.69 -6.53 -10.15
CA GLY A 70 7.34 -6.02 -8.81
C GLY A 70 7.59 -7.02 -7.69
N LEU A 71 6.76 -6.95 -6.63
CA LEU A 71 6.90 -7.77 -5.42
C LEU A 71 6.94 -9.28 -5.71
N TYR A 72 6.20 -9.73 -6.72
CA TYR A 72 6.20 -11.12 -7.16
C TYR A 72 7.61 -11.57 -7.57
N THR A 73 8.24 -10.82 -8.49
CA THR A 73 9.60 -11.14 -8.99
C THR A 73 10.64 -11.03 -7.88
N TYR A 74 10.49 -10.08 -6.94
CA TYR A 74 11.42 -9.92 -5.82
C TYR A 74 11.36 -11.11 -4.86
N LEU A 75 10.16 -11.58 -4.52
CA LEU A 75 9.98 -12.75 -3.66
C LEU A 75 10.40 -14.04 -4.36
N GLU A 76 10.15 -14.17 -5.67
CA GLU A 76 10.64 -15.30 -6.46
C GLU A 76 12.18 -15.35 -6.50
N GLU A 77 12.86 -14.21 -6.64
CA GLU A 77 14.32 -14.17 -6.66
C GLU A 77 14.95 -14.47 -5.28
N LEU A 78 14.33 -13.97 -4.20
CA LEU A 78 14.87 -14.09 -2.85
C LEU A 78 14.56 -15.46 -2.20
N TYR A 79 13.37 -16.00 -2.43
CA TYR A 79 12.85 -17.19 -1.74
C TYR A 79 12.44 -18.33 -2.69
N GLY A 80 12.60 -18.14 -4.00
CA GLY A 80 12.27 -19.12 -5.02
C GLY A 80 10.84 -19.04 -5.54
N LYS A 81 10.60 -19.79 -6.63
CA LYS A 81 9.32 -19.89 -7.34
C LYS A 81 8.07 -20.13 -6.47
N PRO A 82 8.07 -21.04 -5.48
CA PRO A 82 6.85 -21.27 -4.69
C PRO A 82 6.44 -20.04 -3.87
N ALA A 83 7.39 -19.27 -3.34
CA ALA A 83 7.10 -18.05 -2.58
C ALA A 83 6.51 -16.95 -3.47
N GLY A 84 7.08 -16.76 -4.66
CA GLY A 84 6.52 -15.86 -5.68
C GLY A 84 5.09 -16.25 -6.05
N PHE A 85 4.85 -17.53 -6.37
CA PHE A 85 3.51 -18.04 -6.72
C PHE A 85 2.48 -17.80 -5.61
N LEU A 86 2.81 -18.11 -4.36
CA LEU A 86 1.91 -17.88 -3.22
C LEU A 86 1.56 -16.40 -3.05
N LEU A 87 2.53 -15.50 -3.21
CA LEU A 87 2.28 -14.07 -3.18
C LEU A 87 1.32 -13.65 -4.31
N GLY A 88 1.58 -14.11 -5.54
CA GLY A 88 0.71 -13.84 -6.68
C GLY A 88 -0.71 -14.33 -6.43
N TRP A 89 -0.86 -15.55 -5.91
CA TRP A 89 -2.14 -16.16 -5.58
C TRP A 89 -2.91 -15.36 -4.52
N VAL A 90 -2.27 -14.97 -3.41
CA VAL A 90 -2.91 -14.16 -2.36
C VAL A 90 -3.33 -12.80 -2.92
N GLN A 91 -2.47 -12.15 -3.71
CA GLN A 91 -2.82 -10.85 -4.31
C GLN A 91 -4.04 -10.98 -5.23
N THR A 92 -4.04 -11.97 -6.13
CA THR A 92 -5.10 -12.16 -7.13
C THR A 92 -6.43 -12.63 -6.54
N VAL A 93 -6.40 -13.60 -5.63
CA VAL A 93 -7.62 -14.23 -5.11
C VAL A 93 -8.17 -13.52 -3.89
N VAL A 94 -7.31 -12.93 -3.06
CA VAL A 94 -7.72 -12.34 -1.78
C VAL A 94 -7.64 -10.82 -1.82
N SER A 95 -6.46 -10.26 -2.12
CA SER A 95 -6.22 -8.82 -1.93
C SER A 95 -7.00 -7.95 -2.91
N TYR A 96 -6.98 -8.25 -4.21
CA TYR A 96 -7.71 -7.44 -5.20
C TYR A 96 -9.23 -7.51 -5.00
N PRO A 97 -9.87 -8.68 -4.87
CA PRO A 97 -11.31 -8.74 -4.63
C PRO A 97 -11.72 -8.06 -3.32
N ALA A 98 -10.96 -8.26 -2.23
CA ALA A 98 -11.23 -7.59 -0.95
C ALA A 98 -11.12 -6.06 -1.05
N SER A 99 -10.13 -5.56 -1.78
CA SER A 99 -9.95 -4.12 -2.01
C SER A 99 -11.12 -3.51 -2.80
N VAL A 100 -11.56 -4.18 -3.87
CA VAL A 100 -12.71 -3.74 -4.66
C VAL A 100 -13.99 -3.78 -3.82
N ALA A 101 -14.20 -4.85 -3.04
CA ALA A 101 -15.35 -4.95 -2.15
C ALA A 101 -15.36 -3.84 -1.08
N ALA A 102 -14.22 -3.55 -0.46
CA ALA A 102 -14.10 -2.46 0.52
C ALA A 102 -14.44 -1.09 -0.09
N GLN A 103 -13.98 -0.82 -1.32
CA GLN A 103 -14.32 0.41 -2.05
C GLN A 103 -15.80 0.47 -2.43
N ALA A 104 -16.41 -0.64 -2.83
CA ALA A 104 -17.83 -0.70 -3.14
C ALA A 104 -18.70 -0.43 -1.90
N ILE A 105 -18.34 -0.99 -0.74
CA ILE A 105 -19.01 -0.72 0.55
C ILE A 105 -18.88 0.76 0.91
N ALA A 106 -17.67 1.33 0.79
CA ALA A 106 -17.45 2.74 1.03
C ALA A 106 -18.32 3.62 0.13
N PHE A 107 -18.35 3.34 -1.18
CA PHE A 107 -19.18 4.07 -2.13
C PHE A 107 -20.66 4.00 -1.74
N ALA A 108 -21.18 2.81 -1.46
CA ALA A 108 -22.56 2.61 -1.04
C ALA A 108 -22.92 3.33 0.27
N THR A 109 -21.95 3.49 1.19
CA THR A 109 -22.15 4.18 2.46
C THR A 109 -22.27 5.70 2.30
N TYR A 110 -21.61 6.28 1.29
CA TYR A 110 -21.58 7.73 1.06
C TYR A 110 -22.38 8.20 -0.15
N SER A 111 -22.99 7.30 -0.94
CA SER A 111 -23.80 7.65 -2.12
C SER A 111 -25.25 8.06 -1.80
N GLY A 112 -25.59 8.22 -0.51
CA GLY A 112 -26.91 8.62 -0.01
C GLY A 112 -26.90 10.01 0.59
#